data_AF-A0A1X7SVM9-F1
#
_entry.id   AF-A0A1X7SVM9-F1
#
_cell.length_a   1.000
_cell.length_b   1.000
_cell.length_c   1.000
_cell.angle_alpha   90.00
_cell.angle_beta   90.00
_cell.angle_gamma   90.00
#
_symmetry.space_group_name_H-M   'P 1'
#
loop_
_entity.id
_entity.type
_entity.pdbx_description
1 polymer ?
#
loop_
_entity_poly.entity_id
_entity_poly.type
_entity_poly.pdbx_seq_one_letter_code
_entity_poly.pdbx_strand_id
1 'polypeptide(L)'
;MKKVDRTVILPLSKKRPRRGPISIIREHYLRDDIPCRMKQCGICDQTLSDTQCMLTEDLSHYLLPDVNVVERFHEVLEYPTLRGVIVTQTASDN
;
A
#
# COMPACT_ATOMS: atom_id res chain seq x y z
N MET A 1 -0.62 12.31 14.41
CA MET A 1 -1.43 11.08 14.43
C MET A 1 -2.90 11.39 14.62
N LYS A 2 -3.68 11.35 13.54
CA LYS A 2 -5.13 11.63 13.57
C LYS A 2 -5.89 10.31 13.59
N LYS A 3 -6.81 10.14 14.55
CA LYS A 3 -7.67 8.96 14.64
C LYS A 3 -8.87 9.16 13.71
N VAL A 4 -9.15 8.18 12.86
CA VAL A 4 -10.36 8.15 12.03
C VAL A 4 -11.10 6.85 12.31
N ASP A 5 -12.34 6.96 12.77
CA ASP A 5 -13.21 5.82 12.93
C ASP A 5 -13.85 5.50 11.58
N ARG A 6 -13.52 4.33 11.02
CA ARG A 6 -14.13 3.83 9.77
C ARG A 6 -14.99 2.61 10.09
N THR A 7 -16.28 2.72 9.82
CA THR A 7 -17.19 1.58 9.86
C THR A 7 -17.02 0.78 8.58
N VAL A 8 -16.40 -0.40 8.66
CA VAL A 8 -16.32 -1.33 7.53
C VAL A 8 -17.45 -2.34 7.66
N ILE A 9 -18.53 -2.10 6.91
CA ILE A 9 -19.59 -3.09 6.76
C ILE A 9 -19.07 -4.14 5.78
N LEU A 10 -18.62 -5.29 6.27
CA LEU A 10 -18.22 -6.39 5.40
C LEU A 10 -19.47 -6.92 4.68
N PRO A 11 -19.57 -6.81 3.34
CA PRO A 11 -20.60 -7.53 2.62
C PRO A 11 -20.35 -9.03 2.80
N LEU A 12 -21.44 -9.78 2.94
CA LEU A 12 -21.51 -11.20 3.24
C LEU A 12 -20.58 -12.06 2.34
N SER A 13 -19.32 -12.28 2.75
CA SER A 13 -18.39 -13.16 2.06
C SER A 13 -18.17 -14.48 2.81
N LYS A 14 -18.69 -15.56 2.20
CA LYS A 14 -18.45 -17.01 2.29
C LYS A 14 -18.19 -17.75 3.62
N LYS A 15 -17.83 -17.12 4.74
CA LYS A 15 -17.68 -17.78 6.05
C LYS A 15 -18.76 -17.28 7.01
N ARG A 16 -19.91 -17.95 6.99
CA ARG A 16 -21.03 -17.67 7.91
C ARG A 16 -20.69 -18.18 9.31
N PRO A 17 -20.75 -17.36 10.38
CA PRO A 17 -21.34 -17.82 11.62
C PRO A 17 -22.86 -17.94 11.42
N ARG A 18 -23.50 -18.95 12.03
CA ARG A 18 -24.92 -19.30 11.85
C ARG A 18 -25.96 -18.20 12.22
N ARG A 19 -25.56 -16.95 12.48
CA ARG A 19 -26.34 -15.93 13.21
C ARG A 19 -26.57 -14.58 12.49
N GLY A 20 -26.42 -14.48 11.17
CA GLY A 20 -26.77 -13.27 10.41
C GLY A 20 -25.60 -12.29 10.20
N PRO A 21 -25.87 -11.07 9.67
CA PRO A 21 -24.83 -10.10 9.35
C PRO A 21 -24.16 -9.55 10.62
N ILE A 22 -22.82 -9.46 10.60
CA ILE A 22 -22.00 -8.90 11.70
C ILE A 22 -21.37 -7.61 11.22
N SER A 23 -21.54 -6.53 11.99
CA SER A 23 -20.83 -5.27 11.79
C SER A 23 -19.47 -5.31 12.50
N ILE A 24 -18.39 -4.94 11.79
CA ILE A 24 -17.06 -4.81 12.37
C ILE A 24 -16.67 -3.34 12.37
N ILE A 25 -16.26 -2.83 13.54
CA ILE A 25 -15.72 -1.48 13.69
C ILE A 25 -14.24 -1.63 14.04
N ARG A 26 -13.36 -0.94 13.30
CA ARG A 26 -11.93 -0.90 13.56
C ARG A 26 -11.47 0.55 13.55
N GLU A 27 -10.57 0.87 14.47
CA GLU A 27 -9.91 2.17 14.51
C GLU A 27 -8.85 2.22 13.40
N HIS A 28 -8.81 3.30 12.62
CA HIS A 28 -7.81 3.50 11.58
C HIS A 28 -6.98 4.74 11.89
N TYR A 29 -5.69 4.55 12.12
CA TYR A 29 -4.77 5.60 12.50
C TYR A 29 -4.13 6.21 11.25
N LEU A 30 -4.25 7.53 11.10
CA LEU A 30 -3.53 8.29 10.08
C LEU A 30 -2.19 8.74 10.65
N ARG A 31 -1.14 8.26 10.00
CA ARG A 31 0.25 8.61 10.23
C ARG A 31 0.66 9.76 9.32
N ASP A 32 1.36 10.73 9.90
CA ASP A 32 1.87 11.91 9.18
C ASP A 32 3.35 11.70 8.76
N ASP A 33 3.96 10.60 9.22
CA ASP A 33 5.37 10.25 9.14
C ASP A 33 5.64 9.12 8.12
N ILE A 34 4.83 9.02 7.06
CA ILE A 34 5.00 8.01 6.01
C ILE A 34 6.05 8.50 5.01
N PRO A 35 7.21 7.84 4.85
CA PRO A 35 8.26 8.31 3.95
C PRO A 35 7.97 7.97 2.48
N CYS A 36 8.32 8.88 1.58
CA CYS A 36 8.23 8.66 0.14
C CYS A 36 9.35 7.77 -0.45
N ARG A 37 10.42 7.49 0.33
CA ARG A 37 11.59 6.66 -0.03
C ARG A 37 12.41 7.12 -1.23
N MET A 38 12.25 8.39 -1.62
CA MET A 38 13.06 9.03 -2.64
C MET A 38 14.27 9.66 -1.98
N LYS A 39 15.49 9.24 -2.32
CA LYS A 39 16.73 9.71 -1.67
C LYS A 39 16.89 11.23 -1.65
N GLN A 40 16.38 11.92 -2.68
CA GLN A 40 16.45 13.37 -2.82
C GLN A 40 15.42 14.14 -1.98
N CYS A 41 14.50 13.44 -1.30
CA CYS A 41 13.50 14.09 -0.46
C CYS A 41 14.14 14.59 0.84
N GLY A 42 14.24 15.92 0.98
CA GLY A 42 14.69 16.59 2.20
C GLY A 42 13.59 16.84 3.24
N ILE A 43 12.35 16.41 2.98
CA ILE A 43 11.18 16.66 3.84
C ILE A 43 10.85 15.41 4.69
N CYS A 44 10.91 14.23 4.08
CA CYS A 44 10.58 12.98 4.75
C CYS A 44 11.79 12.43 5.52
N ASP A 45 11.58 11.94 6.73
CA ASP A 45 12.58 11.14 7.44
C ASP A 45 12.58 9.71 6.88
N GLN A 46 13.67 9.35 6.20
CA GLN A 46 13.81 8.07 5.49
C GLN A 46 14.33 6.96 6.40
N THR A 47 14.72 7.27 7.65
CA THR A 47 15.26 6.30 8.61
C THR A 47 14.18 5.51 9.36
N LEU A 48 12.91 5.92 9.25
CA LEU A 48 11.78 5.38 10.02
C LEU A 48 11.25 4.01 9.55
N SER A 49 11.82 3.41 8.51
CA SER A 49 11.32 2.16 7.92
C SER A 49 12.39 1.08 7.84
N ASP A 50 12.15 -0.10 8.43
CA ASP A 50 13.05 -1.26 8.40
C ASP A 50 13.28 -1.86 6.99
N THR A 51 12.60 -1.33 5.97
CA THR A 51 12.64 -1.86 4.60
C THR A 51 13.68 -1.10 3.78
N GLN A 52 14.75 -1.80 3.40
CA GLN A 52 15.93 -1.27 2.70
C GLN A 52 15.68 -0.88 1.22
N CYS A 53 14.43 -0.90 0.75
CA CYS A 53 14.12 -0.65 -0.66
C CYS A 53 13.92 0.84 -0.90
N MET A 54 15.00 1.49 -1.36
CA MET A 54 15.05 2.91 -1.70
C MET A 54 14.87 3.10 -3.21
N LEU A 55 14.18 4.17 -3.60
CA LEU A 55 14.04 4.50 -5.02
C LEU A 55 15.38 4.99 -5.57
N THR A 56 15.71 4.49 -6.76
CA THR A 56 16.88 4.94 -7.52
C THR A 56 16.68 6.37 -8.03
N GLU A 57 17.78 7.13 -8.07
CA GLU A 57 17.80 8.53 -8.51
C GLU A 57 17.94 8.67 -10.04
N ASP A 58 18.38 7.61 -10.71
CA ASP A 58 18.71 7.64 -12.14
C ASP A 58 17.48 7.53 -13.06
N LEU A 59 16.26 7.63 -12.51
CA LEU A 59 15.01 7.41 -13.21
C LEU A 59 14.30 8.74 -13.46
N SER A 60 13.87 8.96 -14.71
CA SER A 60 13.10 10.15 -15.08
C SER A 60 11.64 10.12 -14.64
N HIS A 61 11.11 8.91 -14.37
CA HIS A 61 9.73 8.69 -13.98
C HIS A 61 9.61 7.41 -13.14
N TYR A 62 8.55 7.35 -12.32
CA TYR A 62 8.19 6.19 -11.53
C TYR A 62 6.89 5.58 -12.05
N LEU A 63 6.74 4.27 -11.88
CA LEU A 63 5.56 3.52 -12.27
C LEU A 63 4.68 3.26 -11.05
N LEU A 64 3.40 3.63 -11.13
CA LEU A 64 2.40 3.38 -10.09
C LEU A 64 1.31 2.48 -10.68
N PRO A 65 1.45 1.14 -10.63
CA PRO A 65 0.47 0.23 -11.21
C PRO A 65 -0.84 0.24 -10.41
N ASP A 66 -1.95 0.07 -11.14
CA ASP A 66 -3.26 -0.16 -10.55
C ASP A 66 -3.38 -1.59 -9.99
N VAL A 67 -4.35 -1.80 -9.11
CA VAL A 67 -4.64 -3.09 -8.45
C VAL A 67 -4.76 -4.22 -9.47
N ASN A 68 -5.50 -4.00 -10.56
CA ASN A 68 -5.68 -5.01 -11.61
C ASN A 68 -4.38 -5.39 -12.32
N VAL A 69 -3.43 -4.44 -12.41
CA VAL A 69 -2.14 -4.67 -13.06
C VAL A 69 -1.23 -5.49 -12.14
N VAL A 70 -1.19 -5.13 -10.86
CA VAL A 70 -0.44 -5.88 -9.84
C VAL A 70 -0.93 -7.32 -9.74
N GLU A 71 -2.25 -7.53 -9.75
CA GLU A 71 -2.85 -8.87 -9.63
C GLU A 71 -2.61 -9.76 -10.85
N ARG A 72 -2.69 -9.19 -12.07
CA ARG A 72 -2.67 -9.98 -13.32
C ARG A 72 -1.30 -10.09 -13.96
N PHE A 73 -0.40 -9.15 -13.69
CA PHE A 73 0.87 -9.02 -14.40
C PHE A 73 2.07 -8.98 -13.45
N HIS A 74 2.01 -9.73 -12.34
CA HIS A 74 3.13 -9.82 -11.38
C HIS A 74 4.44 -10.25 -12.06
N GLU A 75 4.36 -11.25 -12.94
CA GLU A 75 5.51 -11.73 -13.74
C GLU A 75 6.17 -10.61 -14.56
N VAL A 76 5.37 -9.67 -15.09
CA VAL A 76 5.88 -8.53 -15.86
C VAL A 76 6.58 -7.54 -14.94
N LEU A 77 6.03 -7.29 -13.74
CA LEU A 77 6.60 -6.35 -12.76
C LEU A 77 7.90 -6.87 -12.12
N GLU A 78 8.16 -8.18 -12.17
CA GLU A 78 9.40 -8.79 -11.70
C GLU A 78 10.58 -8.64 -12.68
N TYR A 79 10.35 -8.19 -13.92
CA TYR A 79 11.43 -8.07 -14.90
C TYR A 79 12.51 -7.09 -14.41
N PRO A 80 13.80 -7.46 -14.44
CA PRO A 80 14.90 -6.64 -13.91
C PRO A 80 15.14 -5.33 -14.69
N THR A 81 14.55 -5.22 -15.89
CA THR A 81 14.54 -4.01 -16.72
C THR A 81 13.55 -2.97 -16.22
N LEU A 82 12.46 -3.38 -15.57
CA LEU A 82 11.54 -2.47 -14.92
C LEU A 82 12.11 -2.06 -13.57
N ARG A 83 12.38 -0.76 -13.44
CA ARG A 83 12.90 -0.14 -12.21
C ARG A 83 11.98 1.00 -11.82
N GLY A 84 11.99 1.36 -10.53
CA GLY A 84 11.18 2.48 -10.03
C GLY A 84 9.68 2.20 -10.00
N VAL A 85 9.29 0.96 -9.73
CA VAL A 85 7.88 0.60 -9.51
C VAL A 85 7.53 0.89 -8.04
N ILE A 86 6.50 1.68 -7.81
CA ILE A 86 5.94 1.99 -6.50
C ILE A 86 4.62 1.24 -6.39
N VAL A 87 4.51 0.30 -5.46
CA VAL A 87 3.25 -0.41 -5.20
C VAL A 87 2.53 0.27 -4.03
N THR A 88 1.27 0.63 -4.23
CA THR A 88 0.45 1.19 -3.16
C THR A 88 -0.02 0.09 -2.20
N GLN A 89 -0.19 0.43 -0.92
CA GLN A 89 -0.73 -0.51 0.07
C GLN A 89 -2.09 -1.09 -0.36
N THR A 90 -2.95 -0.26 -0.96
CA THR A 90 -4.26 -0.70 -1.44
C THR A 90 -4.18 -1.70 -2.59
N ALA A 91 -3.11 -1.66 -3.38
CA ALA A 91 -2.89 -2.63 -4.46
C ALA A 91 -2.24 -3.93 -3.95
N SER A 92 -1.51 -3.90 -2.84
CA SER A 92 -0.96 -5.11 -2.21
C SER A 92 -1.96 -5.86 -1.33
N ASP A 93 -2.90 -5.13 -0.72
CA ASP A 93 -3.83 -5.67 0.30
C ASP A 93 -5.17 -6.18 -0.29
N ASN A 94 -5.32 -6.19 -1.63
CA ASN A 94 -6.56 -6.59 -2.31
C ASN A 94 -6.81 -8.10 -2.31
#